data_AF-A0A7K5CD98-F1
#
_entry.id   AF-A0A7K5CD98-F1
#
_cell.length_a   1.000
_cell.length_b   1.000
_cell.length_c   1.000
_cell.angle_alpha   90.00
_cell.angle_beta   90.00
_cell.angle_gamma   90.00
#
_symmetry.space_group_name_H-M   'P 1'
#
loop_
_entity.id
_entity.type
_entity.pdbx_description
1 polymer ?
#
loop_
_entity_poly.entity_id
_entity_poly.type
_entity_poly.pdbx_seq_one_letter_code
_entity_poly.pdbx_strand_id
1 'polypeptide(L)'
;MLEHYQWVKKPLYSERPVKGPTVFTDAGQKMKKAACVWQSDNQWQKHVIIREPKDSLQTLELKALCRALENWNDTPVNIVSDLLYVVGVVQHIEDALLRETKNQHLGELFI
;
A
#
# COMPACT_ATOMS: atom_id res chain seq x y z
N MET A 1 -20.51 -35.48 18.64
CA MET A 1 -20.31 -35.22 17.19
C MET A 1 -20.41 -33.73 16.99
N LEU A 2 -19.28 -33.02 17.00
CA LEU A 2 -19.19 -31.65 16.52
C LEU A 2 -18.72 -31.76 15.08
N GLU A 3 -19.66 -31.59 14.15
CA GLU A 3 -19.41 -31.67 12.73
C GLU A 3 -18.44 -30.56 12.29
N HIS A 4 -17.53 -30.96 11.40
CA HIS A 4 -16.44 -30.23 10.77
C HIS A 4 -16.64 -28.71 10.61
N TYR A 5 -15.98 -27.91 11.44
CA TYR A 5 -15.74 -26.51 11.13
C TYR A 5 -14.77 -26.41 9.95
N GLN A 6 -15.22 -25.80 8.86
CA GLN A 6 -14.39 -25.53 7.69
C GLN A 6 -13.85 -24.09 7.80
N TRP A 7 -12.55 -23.95 7.98
CA TRP A 7 -11.90 -22.65 8.02
C TRP A 7 -11.88 -22.04 6.62
N VAL A 8 -12.48 -20.86 6.48
CA VAL A 8 -12.43 -20.07 5.23
C VAL A 8 -11.40 -18.97 5.41
N LYS A 9 -10.37 -18.97 4.56
CA LYS A 9 -9.41 -17.87 4.51
C LYS A 9 -10.06 -16.68 3.79
N LYS A 10 -10.14 -15.54 4.47
CA LYS A 10 -10.66 -14.30 3.90
C LYS A 10 -9.48 -13.37 3.61
N PRO A 11 -9.25 -12.97 2.34
CA PRO A 11 -8.21 -12.00 2.01
C PRO A 11 -8.42 -10.66 2.72
N LEU A 12 -7.34 -9.95 3.03
CA LEU A 12 -7.42 -8.60 3.60
C LEU A 12 -7.74 -7.52 2.54
N TYR A 13 -7.67 -7.84 1.25
CA TYR A 13 -8.04 -6.95 0.17
C TYR A 13 -9.44 -7.25 -0.39
N SER A 14 -10.00 -6.26 -1.10
CA SER A 14 -11.28 -6.36 -1.82
C SER A 14 -11.11 -5.84 -3.24
N GLU A 15 -11.68 -6.54 -4.23
CA GLU A 15 -11.74 -6.07 -5.62
C GLU A 15 -12.76 -4.93 -5.82
N ARG A 16 -13.66 -4.76 -4.85
CA ARG A 16 -14.69 -3.70 -4.86
C ARG A 16 -14.39 -2.66 -3.79
N PRO A 17 -14.77 -1.38 -4.03
CA PRO A 17 -14.65 -0.35 -3.01
C PRO A 17 -15.33 -0.75 -1.69
N VAL A 18 -14.67 -0.44 -0.58
CA VAL A 18 -15.12 -0.69 0.78
C VAL A 18 -15.60 0.61 1.44
N LYS A 19 -16.32 0.49 2.56
CA LYS A 19 -16.64 1.64 3.40
C LYS A 19 -15.37 2.13 4.08
N GLY A 20 -14.86 3.28 3.63
CA GLY A 20 -13.62 3.87 4.12
C GLY A 20 -13.22 5.07 3.25
N PRO A 21 -12.16 5.80 3.62
CA PRO A 21 -11.64 6.88 2.80
C PRO A 21 -11.06 6.35 1.49
N THR A 22 -11.06 7.21 0.48
CA THR A 22 -10.37 6.97 -0.79
C THR A 22 -9.08 7.77 -0.82
N VAL A 23 -7.98 7.07 -1.01
CA VAL A 23 -6.62 7.61 -1.00
C VAL A 23 -6.02 7.39 -2.38
N PHE A 24 -5.51 8.45 -2.97
CA PHE A 24 -4.77 8.41 -4.23
C PHE A 24 -3.28 8.46 -3.93
N THR A 25 -2.51 7.56 -4.53
CA THR A 25 -1.05 7.51 -4.38
C THR A 25 -0.38 7.70 -5.73
N ASP A 26 0.70 8.49 -5.75
CA ASP A 26 1.49 8.77 -6.95
C ASP A 26 2.92 9.18 -6.55
N ALA A 27 3.90 8.94 -7.42
CA ALA A 27 5.25 9.46 -7.29
C ALA A 27 5.80 10.11 -8.56
N GLY A 28 6.33 11.32 -8.37
CA GLY A 28 6.99 12.06 -9.43
C GLY A 28 8.49 11.84 -9.44
N GLN A 29 9.02 11.15 -10.46
CA GLN A 29 10.47 10.98 -10.63
C GLN A 29 11.21 12.32 -10.71
N LYS A 30 10.69 13.28 -11.49
CA LYS A 30 11.26 14.63 -11.64
C LYS A 30 11.20 15.43 -10.33
N MET A 31 10.08 15.31 -9.63
CA MET A 31 9.84 16.01 -8.37
C MET A 31 10.59 15.39 -7.19
N LYS A 32 11.11 14.16 -7.36
CA LYS A 32 11.75 13.36 -6.32
C LYS A 32 10.87 13.23 -5.08
N LYS A 33 9.56 13.06 -5.28
CA LYS A 33 8.56 13.00 -4.22
C LYS A 33 7.49 11.98 -4.55
N ALA A 34 6.98 11.33 -3.51
CA ALA A 34 5.72 10.59 -3.53
C ALA A 34 4.67 11.37 -2.74
N ALA A 35 3.40 11.10 -2.98
CA ALA A 35 2.33 11.59 -2.15
C ALA A 35 1.21 10.57 -2.01
N CYS A 36 0.54 10.61 -0.87
CA CYS A 36 -0.81 10.08 -0.72
C CYS A 36 -1.76 11.23 -0.40
N VAL A 37 -2.90 11.28 -1.09
CA VAL A 37 -3.86 12.38 -1.05
C VAL A 37 -5.25 11.81 -0.81
N TRP A 38 -6.00 12.41 0.09
CA TRP A 38 -7.36 11.98 0.43
C TRP A 38 -8.23 13.19 0.78
N GLN A 39 -9.54 12.98 0.83
CA GLN A 39 -10.48 14.01 1.26
C GLN A 39 -11.00 13.69 2.68
N SER A 40 -10.99 14.68 3.56
CA SER A 40 -11.62 14.64 4.89
C SER A 40 -12.36 15.94 5.12
N ASP A 41 -13.62 15.88 5.57
CA ASP A 41 -14.43 17.06 5.91
C ASP A 41 -14.46 18.13 4.80
N ASN A 42 -14.65 17.68 3.55
CA ASN A 42 -14.60 18.51 2.34
C ASN A 42 -13.27 19.23 2.06
N GLN A 43 -12.20 18.87 2.76
CA GLN A 43 -10.86 19.40 2.54
C GLN A 43 -9.91 18.32 2.04
N TRP A 44 -9.05 18.72 1.09
CA TRP A 44 -7.99 17.85 0.61
C TRP A 44 -6.83 17.81 1.60
N GLN A 45 -6.49 16.60 2.02
CA GLN A 45 -5.36 16.29 2.87
C GLN A 45 -4.29 15.61 2.03
N LYS A 46 -3.02 15.77 2.41
CA LYS A 46 -1.90 15.11 1.74
C LYS A 46 -0.80 14.76 2.70
N HIS A 47 -0.16 13.62 2.45
CA HIS A 47 1.14 13.30 3.00
C HIS A 47 2.15 13.26 1.86
N VAL A 48 3.29 13.91 2.03
CA VAL A 48 4.35 13.99 1.01
C VAL A 48 5.58 13.25 1.52
N ILE A 49 6.06 12.31 0.73
CA ILE A 49 7.26 11.52 0.98
C ILE A 49 8.39 12.09 0.13
N ILE A 50 9.52 12.38 0.77
CA ILE A 50 10.72 12.85 0.09
C ILE A 50 11.56 11.64 -0.31
N ARG A 51 12.03 11.62 -1.55
CA ARG A 51 12.87 10.56 -2.08
C ARG A 51 14.24 10.54 -1.39
N GLU A 52 14.68 9.38 -0.95
CA GLU A 52 16.06 9.13 -0.52
C GLU A 52 16.96 8.77 -1.72
N PRO A 53 18.29 8.97 -1.63
CA PRO A 53 19.21 8.63 -2.72
C PRO A 53 19.08 7.19 -3.24
N LYS A 54 18.75 6.25 -2.34
CA LYS A 54 18.56 4.82 -2.63
C LYS A 54 17.20 4.47 -3.25
N ASP A 55 16.25 5.40 -3.27
CA ASP A 55 14.92 5.15 -3.83
C ASP A 55 14.93 5.14 -5.37
N SER A 56 14.37 4.08 -5.94
CA SER A 56 13.91 4.07 -7.33
C SER A 56 12.50 4.69 -7.42
N LEU A 57 11.98 4.86 -8.64
CA LEU A 57 10.58 5.28 -8.80
C LEU A 57 9.63 4.25 -8.17
N GLN A 58 9.87 2.95 -8.41
CA GLN A 58 9.02 1.87 -7.88
C GLN A 58 9.04 1.80 -6.35
N THR A 59 10.20 2.01 -5.69
CA THR A 59 10.25 2.02 -4.23
C THR A 59 9.57 3.24 -3.64
N LEU A 60 9.65 4.39 -4.33
CA LEU A 60 9.00 5.62 -3.90
C LEU A 60 7.47 5.52 -3.95
N GLU A 61 6.96 4.80 -4.94
CA GLU A 61 5.53 4.51 -5.12
C GLU A 61 5.02 3.51 -4.09
N LEU A 62 5.80 2.45 -3.85
CA LEU A 62 5.52 1.52 -2.76
C LEU A 62 5.50 2.25 -1.41
N LYS A 63 6.44 3.17 -1.15
CA LYS A 63 6.42 4.02 0.05
C LYS A 63 5.14 4.85 0.16
N ALA A 64 4.65 5.42 -0.94
CA ALA A 64 3.38 6.18 -0.96
C ALA A 64 2.20 5.31 -0.50
N LEU A 65 2.18 4.07 -0.97
CA LEU A 65 1.16 3.12 -0.60
C LEU A 65 1.31 2.61 0.83
N CYS A 66 2.51 2.22 1.27
CA CYS A 66 2.76 1.84 2.67
C CYS A 66 2.32 2.95 3.61
N ARG A 67 2.60 4.21 3.25
CA ARG A 67 2.17 5.35 4.04
C ARG A 67 0.65 5.53 4.10
N ALA A 68 -0.05 5.20 3.03
CA ALA A 68 -1.51 5.14 3.05
C ALA A 68 -2.00 4.02 3.99
N LEU A 69 -1.46 2.81 3.89
CA LEU A 69 -1.85 1.69 4.76
C LEU A 69 -1.56 1.97 6.24
N GLU A 70 -0.40 2.56 6.57
CA GLU A 70 -0.05 2.97 7.93
C GLU A 70 -1.05 3.96 8.53
N ASN A 71 -1.57 4.88 7.70
CA ASN A 71 -2.50 5.92 8.16
C ASN A 71 -3.91 5.38 8.45
N TRP A 72 -4.25 4.21 7.90
CA TRP A 72 -5.52 3.50 8.15
C TRP A 72 -5.25 2.03 8.51
N ASN A 73 -4.30 1.78 9.41
CA ASN A 73 -3.90 0.43 9.82
C ASN A 73 -5.03 -0.37 10.51
N ASP A 74 -5.95 0.31 11.18
CA ASP A 74 -7.03 -0.31 11.96
C ASP A 74 -8.40 -0.23 11.26
N THR A 75 -8.47 0.36 10.05
CA THR A 75 -9.75 0.59 9.34
C THR A 75 -9.64 0.33 7.85
N PRO A 76 -10.70 -0.15 7.17
CA PRO A 76 -10.67 -0.33 5.72
C PRO A 76 -10.39 0.99 4.97
N VAL A 77 -9.55 0.92 3.94
CA VAL A 77 -9.19 2.06 3.07
C VAL A 77 -9.26 1.64 1.60
N ASN A 78 -9.72 2.55 0.74
CA ASN A 78 -9.66 2.38 -0.70
C ASN A 78 -8.40 3.07 -1.23
N ILE A 79 -7.44 2.32 -1.76
CA ILE A 79 -6.23 2.89 -2.35
C ILE A 79 -6.33 2.83 -3.87
N VAL A 80 -6.11 3.99 -4.51
CA VAL A 80 -6.06 4.16 -5.95
C VAL A 80 -4.63 4.49 -6.33
N SER A 81 -3.99 3.60 -7.07
CA SER A 81 -2.62 3.73 -7.58
C SER A 81 -2.59 3.43 -9.07
N ASP A 82 -1.76 4.14 -9.82
CA ASP A 82 -1.55 3.96 -11.26
C ASP A 82 -0.49 2.89 -11.58
N LEU A 83 0.26 2.41 -10.58
CA LEU A 83 1.30 1.40 -10.77
C LEU A 83 0.83 -0.01 -10.45
N LEU A 84 0.56 -0.76 -11.52
CA LEU A 84 0.16 -2.16 -11.48
C LEU A 84 1.12 -3.05 -10.65
N TYR A 85 2.43 -2.75 -10.68
CA TYR A 85 3.41 -3.48 -9.86
C TYR A 85 3.10 -3.37 -8.37
N VAL A 86 2.87 -2.15 -7.86
CA VAL A 86 2.66 -1.91 -6.43
C VAL A 86 1.32 -2.50 -5.99
N VAL A 87 0.26 -2.32 -6.79
CA VAL A 87 -1.05 -2.94 -6.54
C VAL A 87 -0.94 -4.46 -6.47
N GLY A 88 -0.24 -5.06 -7.42
CA GLY A 88 -0.02 -6.51 -7.45
C GLY A 88 0.75 -7.00 -6.23
N VAL A 89 1.80 -6.29 -5.81
CA VAL A 89 2.54 -6.62 -4.58
C VAL A 89 1.59 -6.66 -3.37
N VAL A 90 0.81 -5.60 -3.14
CA VAL A 90 -0.06 -5.46 -1.97
C VAL A 90 -1.15 -6.54 -1.92
N GLN A 91 -1.70 -6.92 -3.06
CA GLN A 91 -2.72 -7.98 -3.13
C GLN A 91 -2.20 -9.36 -2.74
N HIS A 92 -0.89 -9.60 -2.86
CA HIS A 92 -0.30 -10.93 -2.63
C HIS A 92 0.62 -10.98 -1.42
N ILE A 93 1.02 -9.83 -0.86
CA ILE A 93 2.06 -9.76 0.18
C ILE A 93 1.66 -10.43 1.49
N GLU A 94 0.37 -10.40 1.85
CA GLU A 94 -0.17 -10.99 3.08
C GLU A 94 0.26 -12.46 3.27
N ASP A 95 0.27 -13.20 2.16
CA ASP A 95 0.52 -14.64 2.15
C ASP A 95 1.89 -15.02 1.56
N ALA A 96 2.69 -14.01 1.22
CA ALA A 96 3.96 -14.22 0.55
C ALA A 96 5.06 -14.59 1.55
N LEU A 97 5.84 -15.61 1.19
CA LEU A 97 7.15 -15.83 1.79
C LEU A 97 8.18 -15.01 1.01
N LEU A 98 8.76 -14.00 1.65
CA LEU A 98 9.80 -13.18 1.05
C LEU A 98 11.16 -13.84 1.24
N ARG A 99 11.82 -14.18 0.13
CA ARG A 99 13.24 -14.52 0.16
C ARG A 99 14.04 -13.25 0.39
N GLU A 100 15.10 -13.35 1.20
CA GLU A 100 16.06 -12.25 1.37
C GLU A 100 16.51 -11.71 0.00
N THR A 101 16.37 -10.40 -0.18
CA THR A 101 16.62 -9.75 -1.47
C THR A 101 18.01 -9.15 -1.49
N LYS A 102 18.66 -9.15 -2.67
CA LYS A 102 19.93 -8.43 -2.87
C LYS A 102 19.77 -6.91 -2.74
N ASN A 103 18.54 -6.40 -2.88
CA ASN A 103 18.21 -5.00 -2.72
C ASN A 103 17.64 -4.78 -1.31
N GLN A 104 18.52 -4.64 -0.33
CA GLN A 104 18.14 -4.47 1.08
C GLN A 104 17.11 -3.36 1.27
N HIS A 105 17.26 -2.24 0.56
CA HIS A 105 16.34 -1.11 0.63
C HIS A 105 14.90 -1.45 0.20
N LEU A 106 14.73 -2.29 -0.82
CA LEU A 106 13.40 -2.76 -1.21
C LEU A 106 12.84 -3.73 -0.15
N GLY A 107 13.68 -4.59 0.42
CA GLY A 107 13.29 -5.52 1.48
C GLY A 107 12.79 -4.82 2.74
N GLU A 108 13.45 -3.73 3.14
CA GLU A 108 13.06 -2.86 4.27
C GLU A 108 11.64 -2.30 4.14
N LEU A 109 11.06 -2.23 2.95
CA LEU A 109 9.69 -1.73 2.75
C LEU A 109 8.61 -2.75 3.09
N PHE A 110 8.99 -4.01 3.35
CA PHE A 110 8.08 -5.13 3.60
C PHE A 110 8.19 -5.71 5.03
N ILE A 111 9.05 -5.15 5.87
CA ILE A 111 9.34 -5.61 7.24
C ILE A 111 8.99 -4.48 8.21
#